data_AF-A0A967ECS4-F1
#
_entry.id   AF-A0A967ECS4-F1
#
_cell.length_a   1.000
_cell.length_b   1.000
_cell.length_c   1.000
_cell.angle_alpha   90.00
_cell.angle_beta   90.00
_cell.angle_gamma   90.00
#
_symmetry.space_group_name_H-M   'P 1'
#
loop_
_entity.id
_entity.type
_entity.pdbx_description
1 polymer ?
#
loop_
_entity_poly.entity_id
_entity_poly.type
_entity_poly.pdbx_seq_one_letter_code
_entity_poly.pdbx_strand_id
1 'polypeptide(L)'
;MVSATTSNSSTTSLLSTTVTAARSATATNVATNTSSTTSDATDTTDSNALSSLASNYTTFLTLLTTQLKNQDPSSPMSSDSFTTELAQFAGVEQQVATNTNLKTLISLTEDGQQSSNMSLVGKTATATTSELPLQNGSSQISFTTTSAEPIAIAVTDSSGNVVQTAEYTSTVGTNTWTWNGTDTNGNQLADGSYNIAVETADSSGNTSAVPFQVTGSVTGVTRDGTTLYVEMGASKIDMSNVTSFSDASSSSSSSSSSTTSSSSTSS
;
A
#
# COMPACT_ATOMS: atom_id res chain seq x y z
N MET A 1 -16.53 3.95 -54.08
CA MET A 1 -16.84 4.16 -52.65
C MET A 1 -16.52 2.87 -51.91
N VAL A 2 -16.10 3.00 -50.63
CA VAL A 2 -15.76 1.94 -49.65
C VAL A 2 -14.27 1.55 -49.60
N SER A 3 -13.48 2.41 -48.97
CA SER A 3 -12.24 2.05 -48.24
C SER A 3 -12.11 2.96 -47.01
N ALA A 4 -13.05 2.84 -46.07
CA ALA A 4 -13.01 3.58 -44.80
C ALA A 4 -13.46 2.77 -43.57
N THR A 5 -13.85 1.50 -43.72
CA THR A 5 -14.53 0.77 -42.62
C THR A 5 -13.58 -0.05 -41.75
N THR A 6 -12.39 -0.45 -42.22
CA THR A 6 -11.52 -1.37 -41.47
C THR A 6 -10.84 -0.72 -40.26
N SER A 7 -10.40 0.54 -40.37
CA SER A 7 -9.73 1.24 -39.27
C SER A 7 -10.68 1.55 -38.09
N ASN A 8 -11.99 1.68 -38.38
CA ASN A 8 -13.00 1.94 -37.36
C ASN A 8 -13.38 0.67 -36.58
N SER A 9 -13.31 -0.52 -37.21
CA SER A 9 -13.63 -1.78 -36.55
C SER A 9 -12.53 -2.25 -35.59
N SER A 10 -11.26 -2.06 -35.95
CA SER A 10 -10.12 -2.41 -35.09
C SER A 10 -10.04 -1.51 -33.86
N THR A 11 -10.24 -0.20 -34.01
CA THR A 11 -10.36 0.77 -32.90
C THR A 11 -11.56 0.45 -32.02
N THR A 12 -12.76 0.26 -32.60
CA THR A 12 -13.96 -0.12 -31.82
C THR A 12 -13.75 -1.42 -31.03
N SER A 13 -13.03 -2.41 -31.58
CA SER A 13 -12.67 -3.64 -30.87
C SER A 13 -11.70 -3.37 -29.71
N LEU A 14 -10.71 -2.49 -29.91
CA LEU A 14 -9.74 -2.10 -28.88
C LEU A 14 -10.38 -1.34 -27.73
N LEU A 15 -11.25 -0.36 -28.00
CA LEU A 15 -12.01 0.29 -26.93
C LEU A 15 -12.90 -0.72 -26.20
N SER A 16 -13.51 -1.67 -26.91
CA SER A 16 -14.38 -2.66 -26.28
C SER A 16 -13.60 -3.59 -25.34
N THR A 17 -12.40 -4.02 -25.74
CA THR A 17 -11.53 -4.86 -24.91
C THR A 17 -10.98 -4.07 -23.72
N THR A 18 -10.47 -2.85 -23.92
CA THR A 18 -9.99 -1.99 -22.82
C THR A 18 -11.07 -1.69 -21.79
N VAL A 19 -12.29 -1.37 -22.23
CA VAL A 19 -13.43 -1.19 -21.33
C VAL A 19 -13.70 -2.48 -20.54
N THR A 20 -13.62 -3.65 -21.17
CA THR A 20 -13.81 -4.94 -20.49
C THR A 20 -12.70 -5.20 -19.46
N ALA A 21 -11.45 -4.86 -19.78
CA ALA A 21 -10.33 -4.97 -18.84
C ALA A 21 -10.47 -4.01 -17.65
N ALA A 22 -10.89 -2.76 -17.86
CA ALA A 22 -11.12 -1.79 -16.78
C ALA A 22 -12.22 -2.25 -15.81
N ARG A 23 -13.31 -2.83 -16.34
CA ARG A 23 -14.38 -3.43 -15.53
C ARG A 23 -13.89 -4.66 -14.75
N SER A 24 -13.03 -5.47 -15.34
CA SER A 24 -12.43 -6.65 -14.68
C SER A 24 -11.48 -6.24 -13.54
N ALA A 25 -10.71 -5.16 -13.73
CA ALA A 25 -9.90 -4.56 -12.68
C ALA A 25 -10.78 -4.07 -11.52
N THR A 26 -11.88 -3.37 -11.82
CA THR A 26 -12.86 -2.93 -10.82
C THR A 26 -13.38 -4.10 -9.98
N ALA A 27 -13.80 -5.20 -10.62
CA ALA A 27 -14.30 -6.39 -9.93
C ALA A 27 -13.24 -7.05 -9.03
N THR A 28 -11.97 -7.02 -9.42
CA THR A 28 -10.86 -7.57 -8.64
C THR A 28 -10.61 -6.73 -7.38
N ASN A 29 -10.59 -5.39 -7.49
CA ASN A 29 -10.35 -4.51 -6.35
C ASN A 29 -11.50 -4.53 -5.32
N VAL A 30 -12.76 -4.69 -5.75
CA VAL A 30 -13.90 -4.85 -4.84
C VAL A 30 -13.80 -6.14 -4.01
N ALA A 31 -13.31 -7.23 -4.61
CA ALA A 31 -13.13 -8.51 -3.91
C ALA A 31 -12.02 -8.45 -2.85
N THR A 32 -10.94 -7.70 -3.10
CA THR A 32 -9.82 -7.56 -2.16
C THR A 32 -10.15 -6.69 -0.95
N ASN A 33 -10.99 -5.65 -1.11
CA ASN A 33 -11.37 -4.77 0.01
C ASN A 33 -12.40 -5.37 0.98
N THR A 34 -13.09 -6.45 0.59
CA THR A 34 -14.12 -7.10 1.44
C THR A 34 -13.51 -8.10 2.44
N SER A 35 -12.23 -8.48 2.30
CA SER A 35 -11.59 -9.53 3.12
C SER A 35 -10.89 -9.06 4.40
N SER A 36 -10.83 -7.76 4.71
CA SER A 36 -9.97 -7.24 5.79
C SER A 36 -10.64 -6.92 7.13
N THR A 37 -11.89 -7.33 7.39
CA THR A 37 -12.57 -7.06 8.68
C THR A 37 -12.71 -8.27 9.58
N THR A 38 -11.61 -8.96 9.96
CA THR A 38 -11.61 -9.86 11.14
C THR A 38 -10.18 -10.17 11.59
N SER A 39 -9.61 -9.40 12.52
CA SER A 39 -8.54 -9.87 13.43
C SER A 39 -8.25 -8.81 14.49
N ASP A 40 -9.04 -8.82 15.56
CA ASP A 40 -8.78 -7.99 16.74
C ASP A 40 -9.22 -8.75 18.00
N ALA A 41 -8.56 -9.88 18.28
CA ALA A 41 -8.88 -10.75 19.42
C ALA A 41 -7.73 -11.65 19.92
N THR A 42 -6.45 -11.23 19.77
CA THR A 42 -5.31 -12.05 20.18
C THR A 42 -4.51 -11.53 21.38
N ASP A 43 -4.66 -10.27 21.80
CA ASP A 43 -3.82 -9.70 22.87
C ASP A 43 -4.26 -10.04 24.30
N THR A 44 -5.49 -10.50 24.52
CA THR A 44 -6.01 -10.72 25.89
C THR A 44 -5.67 -12.09 26.50
N THR A 45 -5.07 -13.00 25.74
CA THR A 45 -4.85 -14.40 26.19
C THR A 45 -3.48 -14.61 26.85
N ASP A 46 -2.42 -13.93 26.36
CA ASP A 46 -1.05 -14.13 26.85
C ASP A 46 -0.81 -13.52 28.25
N SER A 47 -1.39 -12.36 28.53
CA SER A 47 -1.22 -11.67 29.83
C SER A 47 -1.86 -12.42 31.00
N ASN A 48 -2.96 -13.14 30.74
CA ASN A 48 -3.68 -13.92 31.75
C ASN A 48 -2.95 -15.22 32.13
N ALA A 49 -2.25 -15.86 31.18
CA ALA A 49 -1.47 -17.07 31.45
C ALA A 49 -0.24 -16.81 32.33
N LEU A 50 0.49 -15.72 32.08
CA LEU A 50 1.65 -15.33 32.89
C LEU A 50 1.26 -14.90 34.30
N SER A 51 0.16 -14.14 34.43
CA SER A 51 -0.37 -13.73 35.75
C SER A 51 -0.84 -14.93 36.57
N SER A 52 -1.53 -15.88 35.94
CA SER A 52 -1.93 -17.15 36.58
C SER A 52 -0.72 -17.97 37.02
N LEU A 53 0.33 -18.05 36.20
CA LEU A 53 1.56 -18.79 36.52
C LEU A 53 2.32 -18.15 37.71
N ALA A 54 2.46 -16.82 37.73
CA ALA A 54 3.08 -16.08 38.82
C ALA A 54 2.30 -16.20 40.15
N SER A 55 0.96 -16.23 40.07
CA SER A 55 0.09 -16.47 41.24
C SER A 55 0.23 -17.89 41.80
N ASN A 56 0.33 -18.90 40.92
CA ASN A 56 0.56 -20.29 41.33
C ASN A 56 1.94 -20.47 42.00
N TYR A 57 2.98 -19.81 41.50
CA TYR A 57 4.32 -19.79 42.10
C TYR A 57 4.31 -19.16 43.50
N THR A 58 3.62 -18.01 43.68
CA THR A 58 3.50 -17.34 44.98
C THR A 58 2.75 -18.20 46.00
N THR A 59 1.68 -18.87 45.56
CA THR A 59 0.91 -19.81 46.38
C THR A 59 1.75 -21.03 46.79
N PHE A 60 2.56 -21.54 45.86
CA PHE A 60 3.48 -22.63 46.09
C PHE A 60 4.58 -22.29 47.10
N LEU A 61 5.25 -21.14 46.97
CA LEU A 61 6.25 -20.67 47.95
C LEU A 61 5.64 -20.45 49.35
N THR A 62 4.37 -20.06 49.42
CA THR A 62 3.65 -19.90 50.68
C THR A 62 3.39 -21.25 51.36
N LEU A 63 2.97 -22.26 50.60
CA LEU A 63 2.79 -23.62 51.10
C LEU A 63 4.12 -24.26 51.51
N LEU A 64 5.20 -24.04 50.75
CA LEU A 64 6.55 -24.50 51.07
C LEU A 64 7.07 -23.91 52.39
N THR A 65 6.91 -22.59 52.56
CA THR A 65 7.30 -21.89 53.79
C THR A 65 6.52 -22.41 55.00
N THR A 66 5.25 -22.76 54.80
CA THR A 66 4.37 -23.33 55.83
C THR A 66 4.77 -24.76 56.20
N GLN A 67 5.20 -25.58 55.24
CA GLN A 67 5.67 -26.95 55.48
C GLN A 67 7.03 -26.97 56.16
N LEU A 68 7.99 -26.11 55.77
CA LEU A 68 9.28 -25.96 56.44
C LEU A 68 9.15 -25.54 57.91
N LYS A 69 8.17 -24.69 58.23
CA LYS A 69 7.86 -24.30 59.62
C LYS A 69 7.32 -25.44 60.49
N ASN A 70 6.77 -26.50 59.88
CA ASN A 70 6.08 -27.59 60.59
C ASN A 70 6.69 -28.98 60.32
N GLN A 71 7.92 -29.07 59.81
CA GLN A 71 8.57 -30.37 59.57
C GLN A 71 9.03 -31.04 60.87
N ASP A 72 8.83 -32.36 60.95
CA ASP A 72 9.34 -33.22 62.01
C ASP A 72 10.80 -33.63 61.70
N PRO A 73 11.76 -33.41 62.62
CA PRO A 73 13.19 -33.65 62.40
C PRO A 73 13.59 -35.08 62.03
N SER A 74 12.73 -36.09 62.17
CA SER A 74 13.10 -37.49 61.90
C SER A 74 12.92 -37.95 60.44
N SER A 75 12.36 -37.12 59.54
CA SER A 75 12.07 -37.54 58.16
C SER A 75 12.05 -36.37 57.17
N PRO A 76 13.21 -35.81 56.79
CA PRO A 76 13.25 -34.73 55.81
C PRO A 76 12.78 -35.27 54.45
N MET A 77 11.63 -34.78 53.96
CA MET A 77 11.25 -34.98 52.56
C MET A 77 12.23 -34.23 51.65
N SER A 78 12.64 -34.88 50.55
CA SER A 78 13.75 -34.46 49.67
C SER A 78 13.51 -33.10 49.01
N SER A 79 14.41 -32.16 49.31
CA SER A 79 14.54 -30.83 48.73
C SER A 79 14.89 -30.82 47.23
N ASP A 80 15.20 -31.98 46.64
CA ASP A 80 15.77 -32.12 45.31
C ASP A 80 14.72 -31.96 44.20
N SER A 81 13.50 -32.49 44.39
CA SER A 81 12.39 -32.31 43.44
C SER A 81 11.96 -30.84 43.35
N PHE A 82 11.99 -30.12 44.47
CA PHE A 82 11.63 -28.69 44.54
C PHE A 82 12.64 -27.79 43.83
N THR A 83 13.93 -28.08 43.98
CA THR A 83 15.00 -27.35 43.29
C THR A 83 14.89 -27.55 41.77
N THR A 84 14.49 -28.75 41.34
CA THR A 84 14.24 -29.08 39.94
C THR A 84 13.03 -28.32 39.37
N GLU A 85 11.94 -28.23 40.12
CA GLU A 85 10.72 -27.51 39.70
C GLU A 85 10.94 -25.99 39.69
N LEU A 86 11.66 -25.44 40.68
CA LEU A 86 12.12 -24.04 40.69
C LEU A 86 12.99 -23.69 39.47
N ALA A 87 13.92 -24.57 39.10
CA ALA A 87 14.75 -24.38 37.91
C ALA A 87 13.92 -24.41 36.62
N GLN A 88 12.88 -25.26 36.55
CA GLN A 88 11.95 -25.27 35.42
C GLN A 88 11.11 -23.99 35.36
N PHE A 89 10.60 -23.50 36.50
CA PHE A 89 9.87 -22.23 36.57
C PHE A 89 10.72 -21.04 36.15
N ALA A 90 11.95 -20.93 36.66
CA ALA A 90 12.88 -19.87 36.27
C ALA A 90 13.19 -19.90 34.77
N GLY A 91 13.29 -21.11 34.18
CA GLY A 91 13.44 -21.29 32.74
C GLY A 91 12.22 -20.79 31.95
N VAL A 92 11.00 -21.10 32.39
CA VAL A 92 9.77 -20.64 31.74
C VAL A 92 9.61 -19.12 31.90
N GLU A 93 9.85 -18.56 33.08
CA GLU A 93 9.81 -17.10 33.29
C GLU A 93 10.83 -16.39 32.41
N GLN A 94 12.05 -16.91 32.31
CA GLN A 94 13.08 -16.35 31.43
C GLN A 94 12.65 -16.44 29.96
N GLN A 95 12.01 -17.54 29.54
CA GLN A 95 11.47 -17.68 28.18
C GLN A 95 10.36 -16.66 27.91
N VAL A 96 9.44 -16.45 28.85
CA VAL A 96 8.37 -15.46 28.71
C VAL A 96 8.93 -14.04 28.69
N ALA A 97 9.88 -13.72 29.56
CA ALA A 97 10.57 -12.44 29.56
C ALA A 97 11.29 -12.20 28.22
N THR A 98 11.94 -13.24 27.67
CA THR A 98 12.58 -13.18 26.35
C THR A 98 11.55 -12.91 25.25
N ASN A 99 10.45 -13.67 25.21
CA ASN A 99 9.37 -13.45 24.24
C ASN A 99 8.75 -12.05 24.37
N THR A 100 8.60 -11.54 25.59
CA THR A 100 8.09 -10.18 25.85
C THR A 100 9.06 -9.13 25.31
N ASN A 101 10.36 -9.28 25.57
CA ASN A 101 11.39 -8.39 25.02
C ASN A 101 11.42 -8.45 23.49
N LEU A 102 11.24 -9.63 22.88
CA LEU A 102 11.13 -9.77 21.43
C LEU A 102 9.91 -9.03 20.87
N LYS A 103 8.74 -9.14 21.51
CA LYS A 103 7.55 -8.36 21.14
C LYS A 103 7.81 -6.86 21.23
N THR A 104 8.42 -6.39 22.33
CA THR A 104 8.79 -4.97 22.48
C THR A 104 9.75 -4.49 21.40
N LEU A 105 10.74 -5.30 21.01
CA LEU A 105 11.66 -4.97 19.91
C LEU A 105 10.95 -4.88 18.55
N ILE A 106 9.99 -5.76 18.30
CA ILE A 106 9.16 -5.73 17.09
C ILE A 106 8.34 -4.42 17.09
N SER A 107 7.64 -4.10 18.18
CA SER A 107 6.86 -2.85 18.28
C SER A 107 7.73 -1.61 18.08
N LEU A 108 8.93 -1.55 18.69
CA LEU A 108 9.85 -0.43 18.48
C LEU A 108 10.31 -0.32 17.01
N THR A 109 10.50 -1.46 16.34
CA THR A 109 10.83 -1.50 14.91
C THR A 109 9.65 -0.99 14.07
N GLU A 110 8.43 -1.38 14.42
CA GLU A 110 7.19 -0.92 13.76
C GLU A 110 6.98 0.60 13.95
N ASP A 111 7.21 1.13 15.14
CA ASP A 111 7.17 2.57 15.44
C ASP A 111 8.21 3.36 14.62
N GLY A 112 9.42 2.79 14.47
CA GLY A 112 10.46 3.36 13.60
C GLY A 112 10.03 3.40 12.13
N GLN A 113 9.35 2.36 11.66
CA GLN A 113 8.77 2.34 10.31
C GLN A 113 7.62 3.36 10.18
N GLN A 114 6.78 3.51 11.20
CA GLN A 114 5.71 4.50 11.21
C GLN A 114 6.26 5.92 11.01
N SER A 115 7.36 6.27 11.67
CA SER A 115 8.03 7.55 11.49
C SER A 115 8.56 7.75 10.06
N SER A 116 9.10 6.69 9.46
CA SER A 116 9.53 6.69 8.06
C SER A 116 8.35 6.86 7.11
N ASN A 117 7.22 6.21 7.40
CA ASN A 117 6.00 6.30 6.62
C ASN A 117 5.36 7.70 6.66
N MET A 118 5.42 8.39 7.81
CA MET A 118 4.97 9.78 7.94
C MET A 118 5.75 10.73 7.01
N SER A 119 7.03 10.43 6.73
CA SER A 119 7.83 11.21 5.79
C SER A 119 7.46 10.99 4.31
N LEU A 120 6.67 9.93 4.01
CA LEU A 120 6.15 9.66 2.68
C LEU A 120 4.88 10.44 2.38
N VAL A 121 4.11 10.81 3.41
CA VAL A 121 2.91 11.64 3.25
C VAL A 121 3.31 13.00 2.66
N GLY A 122 2.63 13.39 1.59
CA GLY A 122 2.93 14.59 0.80
C GLY A 122 3.96 14.38 -0.31
N LYS A 123 4.65 13.22 -0.39
CA LYS A 123 5.46 12.86 -1.56
C LYS A 123 4.57 12.38 -2.70
N THR A 124 5.15 12.32 -3.90
CA THR A 124 4.53 11.68 -5.07
C THR A 124 4.99 10.24 -5.14
N ALA A 125 4.07 9.29 -5.20
CA ALA A 125 4.35 7.88 -5.40
C ALA A 125 4.06 7.47 -6.85
N THR A 126 4.86 6.55 -7.37
CA THR A 126 4.61 5.85 -8.64
C THR A 126 4.38 4.38 -8.33
N ALA A 127 3.32 3.77 -8.87
CA ALA A 127 2.95 2.39 -8.57
C ALA A 127 2.45 1.64 -9.81
N THR A 128 2.71 0.33 -9.85
CA THR A 128 2.14 -0.57 -10.87
C THR A 128 0.80 -1.10 -10.37
N THR A 129 -0.30 -0.42 -10.72
CA THR A 129 -1.65 -0.75 -10.25
C THR A 129 -2.68 -0.34 -11.31
N SER A 130 -3.82 -1.02 -11.33
CA SER A 130 -5.00 -0.62 -12.12
C SER A 130 -5.89 0.39 -11.39
N GLU A 131 -5.55 0.76 -10.16
CA GLU A 131 -6.26 1.75 -9.36
C GLU A 131 -5.71 3.15 -9.65
N LEU A 132 -6.57 4.01 -10.20
CA LEU A 132 -6.27 5.36 -10.63
C LEU A 132 -6.84 6.37 -9.60
N PRO A 133 -5.98 7.03 -8.80
CA PRO A 133 -6.43 8.06 -7.88
C PRO A 133 -6.72 9.34 -8.66
N LEU A 134 -7.94 9.87 -8.55
CA LEU A 134 -8.27 11.21 -8.98
C LEU A 134 -8.10 12.17 -7.80
N GLN A 135 -7.16 13.10 -7.92
CA GLN A 135 -6.81 14.05 -6.87
C GLN A 135 -6.69 15.46 -7.42
N ASN A 136 -7.30 16.43 -6.75
CA ASN A 136 -7.31 17.83 -7.19
C ASN A 136 -7.81 17.96 -8.65
N GLY A 137 -8.76 17.11 -9.06
CA GLY A 137 -9.32 17.10 -10.41
C GLY A 137 -8.39 16.58 -11.51
N SER A 138 -7.27 15.92 -11.20
CA SER A 138 -6.38 15.35 -12.20
C SER A 138 -5.75 14.01 -11.77
N SER A 139 -5.36 13.19 -12.74
CA SER A 139 -4.63 11.95 -12.53
C SER A 139 -3.67 11.69 -13.68
N GLN A 140 -2.61 10.92 -13.45
CA GLN A 140 -1.59 10.66 -14.46
C GLN A 140 -1.11 9.21 -14.44
N ILE A 141 -0.88 8.68 -15.64
CA ILE A 141 -0.18 7.41 -15.84
C ILE A 141 1.01 7.60 -16.77
N SER A 142 1.94 6.65 -16.70
CA SER A 142 3.02 6.50 -17.67
C SER A 142 3.15 5.05 -18.12
N PHE A 143 3.55 4.85 -19.36
CA PHE A 143 3.84 3.52 -19.91
C PHE A 143 4.92 3.63 -20.96
N THR A 144 5.62 2.52 -21.22
CA THR A 144 6.75 2.50 -22.16
C THR A 144 6.43 1.56 -23.31
N THR A 145 6.63 2.02 -24.54
CA THR A 145 6.49 1.17 -25.73
C THR A 145 7.81 1.07 -26.49
N THR A 146 8.07 -0.09 -27.09
CA THR A 146 9.25 -0.37 -27.92
C THR A 146 9.04 -0.01 -29.38
N SER A 147 7.77 0.09 -29.79
CA SER A 147 7.28 0.50 -31.12
C SER A 147 6.22 1.60 -30.97
N ALA A 148 5.97 2.32 -32.07
CA ALA A 148 4.77 3.15 -32.18
C ALA A 148 3.56 2.24 -32.44
N GLU A 149 2.61 2.24 -31.51
CA GLU A 149 1.45 1.33 -31.52
C GLU A 149 0.16 2.10 -31.20
N PRO A 150 -1.00 1.65 -31.70
CA PRO A 150 -2.28 2.20 -31.29
C PRO A 150 -2.55 1.84 -29.82
N ILE A 151 -2.77 2.85 -28.99
CA ILE A 151 -3.10 2.72 -27.58
C ILE A 151 -4.55 3.12 -27.36
N ALA A 152 -5.28 2.28 -26.62
CA ALA A 152 -6.59 2.60 -26.09
C ALA A 152 -6.53 2.58 -24.55
N ILE A 153 -7.16 3.56 -23.92
CA ILE A 153 -7.25 3.73 -22.48
C ILE A 153 -8.71 3.83 -22.10
N ALA A 154 -9.12 3.09 -21.07
CA ALA A 154 -10.46 3.19 -20.49
C ALA A 154 -10.37 3.40 -18.98
N VAL A 155 -11.17 4.32 -18.47
CA VAL A 155 -11.33 4.59 -17.04
C VAL A 155 -12.76 4.25 -16.61
N THR A 156 -12.89 3.50 -15.53
CA THR A 156 -14.17 3.14 -14.92
C THR A 156 -14.28 3.62 -13.48
N ASP A 157 -15.50 3.90 -13.04
CA ASP A 157 -15.80 4.14 -11.62
C ASP A 157 -15.83 2.83 -10.82
N SER A 158 -16.02 2.93 -9.51
CA SER A 158 -16.15 1.79 -8.58
C SER A 158 -17.34 0.87 -8.85
N SER A 159 -18.32 1.34 -9.63
CA SER A 159 -19.47 0.55 -10.08
C SER A 159 -19.22 -0.14 -11.43
N GLY A 160 -18.05 0.07 -12.03
CA GLY A 160 -17.68 -0.47 -13.34
C GLY A 160 -18.35 0.25 -14.51
N ASN A 161 -18.83 1.47 -14.32
CA ASN A 161 -19.30 2.32 -15.42
C ASN A 161 -18.11 3.00 -16.08
N VAL A 162 -18.08 3.06 -17.41
CA VAL A 162 -17.03 3.76 -18.14
C VAL A 162 -17.27 5.26 -18.02
N VAL A 163 -16.29 5.96 -17.44
CA VAL A 163 -16.35 7.41 -17.27
C VAL A 163 -15.53 8.13 -18.33
N GLN A 164 -14.43 7.54 -18.80
CA GLN A 164 -13.58 8.15 -19.82
C GLN A 164 -12.94 7.09 -20.72
N THR A 165 -12.71 7.45 -21.98
CA THR A 165 -11.95 6.66 -22.95
C THR A 165 -11.02 7.57 -23.75
N ALA A 166 -9.82 7.11 -24.06
CA ALA A 166 -8.89 7.82 -24.93
C ALA A 166 -8.21 6.86 -25.92
N GLU A 167 -7.93 7.36 -27.12
CA GLU A 167 -7.15 6.66 -28.13
C GLU A 167 -6.07 7.56 -28.70
N TYR A 168 -4.88 7.03 -28.90
CA TYR A 168 -3.80 7.71 -29.60
C TYR A 168 -2.73 6.72 -30.07
N THR A 169 -1.75 7.18 -30.84
CA THR A 169 -0.58 6.38 -31.22
C THR A 169 0.58 6.71 -30.29
N SER A 170 1.17 5.69 -29.66
CA SER A 170 2.33 5.86 -28.80
C SER A 170 3.56 6.29 -29.59
N THR A 171 4.50 6.91 -28.89
CA THR A 171 5.87 7.15 -29.36
C THR A 171 6.82 6.15 -28.72
N VAL A 172 7.90 5.76 -29.40
CA VAL A 172 8.89 4.84 -28.82
C VAL A 172 9.51 5.47 -27.57
N GLY A 173 9.53 4.73 -26.46
CA GLY A 173 9.98 5.20 -25.16
C GLY A 173 8.82 5.47 -24.20
N THR A 174 9.05 6.34 -23.22
CA THR A 174 8.07 6.67 -22.17
C THR A 174 7.01 7.61 -22.70
N ASN A 175 5.75 7.20 -22.57
CA ASN A 175 4.56 7.98 -22.86
C ASN A 175 3.85 8.30 -21.55
N THR A 176 3.20 9.47 -21.50
CA THR A 176 2.42 9.92 -20.34
C THR A 176 1.03 10.26 -20.81
N TRP A 177 0.02 9.79 -20.08
CA TRP A 177 -1.36 10.20 -20.26
C TRP A 177 -1.88 10.86 -18.98
N THR A 178 -2.50 12.02 -19.13
CA THR A 178 -3.07 12.79 -18.02
C THR A 178 -4.57 12.88 -18.21
N TRP A 179 -5.30 12.46 -17.19
CA TRP A 179 -6.74 12.61 -17.11
C TRP A 179 -7.09 13.83 -16.28
N ASN A 180 -7.88 14.73 -16.85
CA ASN A 180 -8.40 15.92 -16.19
C ASN A 180 -9.64 15.64 -15.30
N GLY A 181 -9.89 14.38 -14.96
CA GLY A 181 -11.02 14.00 -14.10
C GLY A 181 -12.40 14.27 -14.69
N THR A 182 -12.51 14.52 -15.99
CA THR A 182 -13.82 14.71 -16.63
C THR A 182 -14.33 13.43 -17.26
N ASP A 183 -15.65 13.25 -17.25
CA ASP A 183 -16.31 12.18 -17.98
C ASP A 183 -16.34 12.45 -19.50
N THR A 184 -16.90 11.51 -20.27
CA THR A 184 -17.11 11.66 -21.73
C THR A 184 -18.05 12.79 -22.12
N ASN A 185 -18.85 13.32 -21.19
CA ASN A 185 -19.72 14.46 -21.38
C ASN A 185 -19.07 15.79 -21.00
N GLY A 186 -17.83 15.76 -20.49
CA GLY A 186 -17.08 16.93 -20.03
C GLY A 186 -17.43 17.40 -18.61
N ASN A 187 -18.20 16.62 -17.85
CA ASN A 187 -18.50 16.95 -16.45
C ASN A 187 -17.31 16.58 -15.57
N GLN A 188 -16.96 17.46 -14.62
CA GLN A 188 -15.95 17.17 -13.62
C GLN A 188 -16.46 16.11 -12.65
N LEU A 189 -15.70 15.02 -12.49
CA LEU A 189 -15.96 14.00 -11.50
C LEU A 189 -15.32 14.36 -10.16
N ALA A 190 -15.86 13.78 -9.09
CA ALA A 190 -15.32 13.96 -7.74
C ALA A 190 -14.00 13.19 -7.58
N ASP A 191 -13.08 13.77 -6.79
CA ASP A 191 -11.88 13.09 -6.34
C ASP A 191 -12.24 11.76 -5.67
N GLY A 192 -11.50 10.71 -6.01
CA GLY A 192 -11.89 9.35 -5.67
C GLY A 192 -10.97 8.30 -6.28
N SER A 193 -11.31 7.03 -6.03
CA SER A 193 -10.63 5.89 -6.62
C SER A 193 -11.38 5.41 -7.85
N TYR A 194 -10.66 5.33 -8.97
CA TYR A 194 -11.15 4.84 -10.26
C TYR A 194 -10.30 3.65 -10.70
N ASN A 195 -10.75 2.94 -11.73
CA ASN A 195 -9.99 1.86 -12.34
C ASN A 195 -9.59 2.23 -13.75
N ILE A 196 -8.41 1.81 -14.17
CA ILE A 196 -7.88 2.07 -15.49
C ILE A 196 -7.35 0.81 -16.14
N ALA A 197 -7.54 0.72 -17.46
CA ALA A 197 -6.89 -0.26 -18.31
C ALA A 197 -6.26 0.44 -19.51
N VAL A 198 -5.11 -0.08 -19.95
CA VAL A 198 -4.39 0.37 -21.13
C VAL A 198 -4.11 -0.86 -22.00
N GLU A 199 -4.56 -0.82 -23.25
CA GLU A 199 -4.30 -1.89 -24.21
C GLU A 199 -3.76 -1.34 -25.53
N THR A 200 -3.10 -2.23 -26.26
CA THR A 200 -2.55 -1.99 -27.60
C THR A 200 -3.09 -3.03 -28.58
N ALA A 201 -3.02 -2.73 -29.87
CA ALA A 201 -3.28 -3.68 -30.96
C ALA A 201 -2.05 -3.88 -31.83
N ASP A 202 -1.82 -5.13 -32.23
CA ASP A 202 -0.93 -5.41 -33.35
C ASP A 202 -1.60 -5.10 -34.71
N SER A 203 -0.80 -5.16 -35.78
CA SER A 203 -1.27 -4.98 -37.16
C SER A 203 -2.28 -6.04 -37.64
N SER A 204 -2.43 -7.14 -36.88
CA SER A 204 -3.41 -8.20 -37.13
C SER A 204 -4.72 -7.98 -36.35
N GLY A 205 -4.80 -6.94 -35.52
CA GLY A 205 -5.95 -6.62 -34.69
C GLY A 205 -6.03 -7.39 -33.38
N ASN A 206 -4.98 -8.12 -32.98
CA ASN A 206 -4.94 -8.79 -31.68
C ASN A 206 -4.65 -7.76 -30.58
N THR A 207 -5.46 -7.77 -29.53
CA THR A 207 -5.35 -6.84 -28.40
C THR A 207 -4.45 -7.41 -27.31
N SER A 208 -3.69 -6.56 -26.62
CA SER A 208 -2.83 -6.96 -25.50
C SER A 208 -2.73 -5.85 -24.46
N ALA A 209 -2.61 -6.22 -23.18
CA ALA A 209 -2.43 -5.26 -22.09
C ALA A 209 -1.04 -4.61 -22.15
N VAL A 210 -1.00 -3.30 -21.95
CA VAL A 210 0.25 -2.53 -21.87
C VAL A 210 0.56 -2.30 -20.40
N PRO A 211 1.73 -2.71 -19.86
CA PRO A 211 2.12 -2.37 -18.51
C PRO A 211 2.25 -0.85 -18.35
N PHE A 212 1.61 -0.31 -17.32
CA PHE A 212 1.64 1.12 -17.00
C PHE A 212 1.88 1.32 -15.51
N GLN A 213 2.30 2.54 -15.17
CA GLN A 213 2.47 2.99 -13.80
C GLN A 213 1.59 4.21 -13.55
N VAL A 214 0.94 4.23 -12.40
CA VAL A 214 0.09 5.31 -11.92
C VAL A 214 0.91 6.21 -11.00
N THR A 215 0.72 7.52 -11.15
CA THR A 215 1.37 8.53 -10.31
C THR A 215 0.33 9.30 -9.52
N GLY A 216 0.56 9.50 -8.22
CA GLY A 216 -0.32 10.29 -7.38
C GLY A 216 0.39 10.81 -6.12
N SER A 217 -0.22 11.77 -5.43
CA SER A 217 0.28 12.25 -4.15
C SER A 217 -0.14 11.32 -3.03
N VAL A 218 0.79 11.01 -2.14
CA VAL A 218 0.57 10.18 -0.96
C VAL A 218 -0.14 11.01 0.10
N THR A 219 -1.35 10.62 0.47
CA THR A 219 -2.15 11.26 1.52
C THR A 219 -2.04 10.55 2.86
N GLY A 220 -1.65 9.28 2.84
CA GLY A 220 -1.55 8.44 4.03
C GLY A 220 -0.76 7.17 3.78
N VAL A 221 -0.37 6.53 4.86
CA VAL A 221 0.20 5.17 4.84
C VAL A 221 -0.46 4.42 5.98
N THR A 222 -1.16 3.34 5.64
CA THR A 222 -1.95 2.56 6.60
C THR A 222 -1.47 1.12 6.57
N ARG A 223 -1.41 0.49 7.73
CA ARG A 223 -1.12 -0.94 7.87
C ARG A 223 -2.41 -1.70 8.17
N ASP A 224 -2.63 -2.80 7.46
CA ASP A 224 -3.76 -3.71 7.66
C ASP A 224 -3.17 -5.11 7.83
N GLY A 225 -3.15 -5.60 9.08
CA GLY A 225 -2.38 -6.76 9.48
C GLY A 225 -0.88 -6.59 9.21
N THR A 226 -0.31 -7.45 8.38
CA THR A 226 1.11 -7.40 7.99
C THR A 226 1.38 -6.58 6.73
N THR A 227 0.34 -6.18 5.99
CA THR A 227 0.48 -5.51 4.70
C THR A 227 0.43 -4.01 4.88
N LEU A 228 1.40 -3.32 4.28
CA LEU A 228 1.47 -1.87 4.28
C LEU A 228 0.84 -1.33 3.00
N TYR A 229 0.00 -0.31 3.12
CA TYR A 229 -0.67 0.33 2.01
C TYR A 229 -0.32 1.81 1.96
N VAL A 230 -0.07 2.30 0.76
CA VAL A 230 0.05 3.71 0.43
C VAL A 230 -1.32 4.21 0.00
N GLU A 231 -1.81 5.23 0.67
CA GLU A 231 -3.05 5.90 0.32
C GLU A 231 -2.72 7.08 -0.61
N MET A 232 -3.33 7.05 -1.78
CA MET A 232 -3.29 8.14 -2.75
C MET A 232 -4.70 8.73 -2.87
N GLY A 233 -5.10 9.55 -1.89
CA GLY A 233 -6.47 10.03 -1.76
C GLY A 233 -7.38 8.89 -1.30
N ALA A 234 -8.42 8.58 -2.07
CA ALA A 234 -9.31 7.46 -1.78
C ALA A 234 -8.77 6.10 -2.25
N SER A 235 -7.69 6.07 -3.04
CA SER A 235 -7.11 4.83 -3.55
C SER A 235 -6.13 4.21 -2.57
N LYS A 236 -6.26 2.90 -2.30
CA LYS A 236 -5.44 2.15 -1.34
C LYS A 236 -4.56 1.15 -2.09
N ILE A 237 -3.27 1.45 -2.20
CA ILE A 237 -2.33 0.68 -3.03
C ILE A 237 -1.35 -0.07 -2.14
N ASP A 238 -1.18 -1.36 -2.38
CA ASP A 238 -0.18 -2.16 -1.69
C ASP A 238 1.23 -1.58 -1.89
N MET A 239 1.98 -1.39 -0.80
CA MET A 239 3.34 -0.84 -0.83
C MET A 239 4.27 -1.66 -1.75
N SER A 240 4.03 -2.96 -1.90
CA SER A 240 4.82 -3.82 -2.81
C SER A 240 4.65 -3.47 -4.29
N ASN A 241 3.55 -2.82 -4.67
CA ASN A 241 3.31 -2.33 -6.03
C ASN A 241 3.88 -0.93 -6.26
N VAL A 242 4.35 -0.25 -5.22
CA VAL A 242 4.95 1.10 -5.31
C VAL A 242 6.40 0.96 -5.77
N THR A 243 6.74 1.60 -6.88
CA THR A 243 8.06 1.50 -7.52
C THR A 243 8.99 2.65 -7.12
N SER A 244 8.46 3.83 -6.82
CA SER A 244 9.28 4.96 -6.37
C SER A 244 8.48 6.02 -5.61
N PHE A 245 9.20 6.80 -4.80
CA PHE A 245 8.72 8.04 -4.19
C PHE A 245 9.61 9.20 -4.64
N SER A 246 9.01 10.33 -4.97
CA SER A 246 9.69 11.59 -5.30
C SER A 246 9.09 12.74 -4.50
N ASP A 247 9.86 13.82 -4.31
CA ASP A 247 9.31 15.02 -3.68
C ASP A 247 8.21 15.62 -4.56
N ALA A 248 7.19 16.21 -3.93
CA ALA A 248 6.14 16.93 -4.65
C ALA A 248 6.81 17.97 -5.56
N SER A 249 6.44 17.98 -6.85
CA SER A 249 6.98 18.91 -7.82
C SER A 249 6.69 20.34 -7.36
N SER A 250 7.68 20.99 -6.74
CA SER A 250 7.64 22.41 -6.47
C SER A 250 7.86 23.10 -7.81
N SER A 251 6.86 23.81 -8.30
CA SER A 251 7.03 24.75 -9.40
C SER A 251 8.14 25.74 -9.01
N SER A 252 9.30 25.61 -9.64
CA SER A 252 10.42 26.52 -9.46
C SER A 252 10.06 27.88 -10.06
N SER A 253 9.48 28.77 -9.26
CA SER A 253 9.44 30.20 -9.59
C SER A 253 10.87 30.75 -9.44
N SER A 254 11.68 30.61 -10.48
CA SER A 254 12.93 31.34 -10.63
C SER A 254 12.60 32.82 -10.80
N SER A 255 12.54 33.55 -9.70
CA SER A 255 12.58 35.02 -9.72
C SER A 255 13.97 35.45 -10.20
N SER A 256 14.13 35.61 -11.51
CA SER A 256 15.26 36.26 -12.13
C SER A 256 15.28 37.74 -11.70
N SER A 257 16.05 38.05 -10.66
CA SER A 257 16.43 39.42 -10.35
C SER A 257 17.43 39.89 -11.41
N SER A 258 16.93 40.62 -12.41
CA SER A 258 17.75 41.31 -13.40
C SER A 258 18.53 42.43 -12.72
N THR A 259 19.82 42.21 -12.47
CA THR A 259 20.77 43.29 -12.19
C THR A 259 20.97 44.12 -13.45
N THR A 260 20.34 45.30 -13.51
CA THR A 260 20.64 46.34 -14.50
C THR A 260 22.04 46.90 -14.24
N SER A 261 23.02 46.45 -15.01
CA SER A 261 24.32 47.12 -15.13
C SER A 261 24.16 48.33 -16.05
N SER A 262 23.95 49.52 -15.47
CA SER A 262 24.04 50.78 -16.19
C SER A 262 25.52 51.12 -16.45
N SER A 263 25.93 51.01 -17.70
CA SER A 263 27.18 51.56 -18.23
C SER A 263 27.11 53.09 -18.25
N SER A 264 27.91 53.77 -17.42
CA SER A 264 28.16 55.20 -17.53
C SER A 264 29.56 55.46 -18.09
N THR A 265 29.61 55.76 -19.39
CA THR A 265 30.72 56.42 -20.06
C THR A 265 30.72 57.91 -19.68
N SER A 266 31.91 58.51 -19.52
CA SER A 266 32.26 59.94 -19.75
C SER A 266 33.09 60.54 -18.61
N SER A 267 34.40 60.70 -18.81
CA SER A 267 35.11 61.98 -19.06
C SER A 267 36.62 61.77 -18.94
#